data_AF-A0A2G9TX17-F1
#
_entry.id   AF-A0A2G9TX17-F1
#
_cell.length_a   1.000
_cell.length_b   1.000
_cell.length_c   1.000
_cell.angle_alpha   90.00
_cell.angle_beta   90.00
_cell.angle_gamma   90.00
#
_symmetry.space_group_name_H-M   'P 1'
#
loop_
_entity.id
_entity.type
_entity.pdbx_description
1 polymer ?
#
loop_
_entity_poly.entity_id
_entity_poly.type
_entity_poly.pdbx_seq_one_letter_code
_entity_poly.pdbx_strand_id
1 'polypeptide(L)'
;MLEKEQLRKSLENLVRYFAHRADESDDREWSMITGVAERLLLDVTDCIRKNKPLNHDLLERIRGLNKLAREATVQSEQKKKSPPKCTLGRSHSRV
;
A
#
# COMPACT_ATOMS: atom_id res chain seq x y z
N MET A 1 -12.08 -11.28 21.76
CA MET A 1 -11.53 -9.90 21.89
C MET A 1 -10.08 -9.83 21.41
N LEU A 2 -9.23 -10.82 21.76
CA LEU A 2 -7.82 -10.86 21.35
C LEU A 2 -7.59 -10.74 19.83
N GLU A 3 -8.39 -11.41 19.01
CA GLU A 3 -8.23 -11.43 17.55
C GLU A 3 -8.47 -10.04 16.91
N LYS A 4 -9.44 -9.27 17.41
CA LYS A 4 -9.72 -7.92 16.87
C LYS A 4 -8.61 -6.93 17.22
N GLU A 5 -8.08 -7.03 18.44
CA GLU A 5 -6.94 -6.23 18.90
C GLU A 5 -5.66 -6.56 18.10
N GLN A 6 -5.42 -7.85 17.81
CA GLN A 6 -4.33 -8.25 16.93
C GLN A 6 -4.50 -7.71 15.51
N LEU A 7 -5.71 -7.79 14.95
CA LEU A 7 -6.02 -7.24 13.63
C LEU A 7 -5.79 -5.72 13.58
N ARG A 8 -6.22 -5.00 14.62
CA ARG A 8 -5.97 -3.57 14.76
C ARG A 8 -4.48 -3.25 14.75
N LYS A 9 -3.67 -3.95 15.57
CA LYS A 9 -2.21 -3.75 15.61
C LYS A 9 -1.55 -4.03 14.26
N SER A 10 -2.01 -5.08 13.56
CA SER A 10 -1.52 -5.40 12.22
C SER A 10 -1.85 -4.27 11.22
N LEU A 11 -3.05 -3.71 11.27
CA LEU A 11 -3.43 -2.56 10.44
C LEU A 11 -2.63 -1.29 10.78
N GLU A 12 -2.40 -1.01 12.07
CA GLU A 12 -1.55 0.12 12.50
C GLU A 12 -0.12 0.00 11.93
N ASN A 13 0.45 -1.20 11.94
CA ASN A 13 1.76 -1.46 11.36
C ASN A 13 1.77 -1.30 9.83
N LEU A 14 0.72 -1.75 9.15
CA LEU A 14 0.59 -1.59 7.70
C LEU A 14 0.45 -0.13 7.30
N VAL A 15 -0.36 0.66 8.01
CA VAL A 15 -0.49 2.11 7.78
C VAL A 15 0.87 2.80 7.87
N ARG A 16 1.65 2.52 8.93
CA ARG A 16 2.99 3.09 9.10
C ARG A 16 3.93 2.69 7.96
N TYR A 17 3.89 1.42 7.55
CA TYR A 17 4.70 0.93 6.46
C TYR A 17 4.33 1.59 5.12
N PHE A 18 3.04 1.72 4.81
CA PHE A 18 2.59 2.33 3.56
C PHE A 18 2.84 3.84 3.52
N ALA A 19 2.67 4.54 4.63
CA ALA A 19 3.00 5.96 4.74
C ALA A 19 4.50 6.18 4.47
N HIS A 20 5.36 5.39 5.09
CA HIS A 20 6.80 5.47 4.85
C HIS A 20 7.15 5.21 3.37
N ARG A 21 6.51 4.21 2.74
CA ARG A 21 6.70 3.95 1.31
C ARG A 21 6.23 5.11 0.42
N ALA A 22 5.12 5.76 0.77
CA ALA A 22 4.63 6.92 0.04
C ALA A 22 5.63 8.08 0.10
N ASP A 23 6.19 8.34 1.29
CA ASP A 23 7.21 9.38 1.50
C ASP A 23 8.51 9.08 0.72
N GLU A 24 8.94 7.81 0.67
CA GLU A 24 10.17 7.41 -0.02
C GLU A 24 10.06 7.43 -1.56
N SER A 25 8.87 7.13 -2.10
CA SER A 25 8.69 6.90 -3.53
C SER A 25 7.99 8.04 -4.28
N ASP A 26 7.42 9.02 -3.57
CA ASP A 26 6.51 10.06 -4.11
C ASP A 26 5.37 9.43 -4.96
N ASP A 27 5.07 8.13 -4.72
CA ASP A 27 4.11 7.38 -5.51
C ASP A 27 2.71 7.60 -4.94
N ARG A 28 1.85 8.22 -5.76
CA ARG A 28 0.44 8.43 -5.44
C ARG A 28 -0.29 7.12 -5.13
N GLU A 29 0.18 6.00 -5.67
CA GLU A 29 -0.40 4.68 -5.41
C GLU A 29 -0.22 4.28 -3.93
N TRP A 30 0.98 4.47 -3.36
CA TRP A 30 1.23 4.19 -1.94
C TRP A 30 0.46 5.13 -1.02
N SER A 31 0.31 6.40 -1.41
CA SER A 31 -0.55 7.35 -0.69
C SER A 31 -2.01 6.90 -0.66
N MET A 32 -2.55 6.44 -1.80
CA MET A 32 -3.91 5.91 -1.88
C MET A 32 -4.09 4.66 -1.01
N ILE A 33 -3.15 3.72 -1.08
CA ILE A 33 -3.17 2.48 -0.28
C ILE A 33 -3.14 2.80 1.22
N THR A 34 -2.33 3.79 1.63
CA THR A 34 -2.28 4.28 3.02
C THR A 34 -3.65 4.77 3.48
N GLY A 35 -4.34 5.60 2.69
CA GLY A 35 -5.67 6.09 3.04
C GLY A 35 -6.74 4.99 3.14
N VAL A 36 -6.64 3.93 2.33
CA VAL A 36 -7.51 2.74 2.46
C VAL A 36 -7.23 2.01 3.77
N ALA A 37 -5.96 1.81 4.12
CA ALA A 37 -5.56 1.17 5.37
C ALA A 37 -6.00 1.95 6.61
N GLU A 38 -5.89 3.28 6.60
CA GLU A 38 -6.36 4.15 7.68
C GLU A 38 -7.88 4.06 7.89
N ARG A 39 -8.65 4.06 6.81
CA ARG A 39 -10.11 3.90 6.89
C ARG A 39 -10.48 2.55 7.50
N LEU A 40 -9.81 1.48 7.08
CA LEU A 40 -10.02 0.14 7.65
C LEU A 40 -9.64 0.06 9.12
N LEU A 41 -8.56 0.73 9.52
CA LEU A 41 -8.14 0.81 10.92
C LEU A 41 -9.21 1.52 11.77
N LEU A 42 -9.79 2.60 11.27
CA LEU A 42 -10.90 3.30 11.94
C LEU A 42 -12.12 2.38 12.09
N ASP A 43 -12.52 1.68 11.03
CA ASP A 43 -13.67 0.76 11.04
C ASP A 43 -13.46 -0.39 12.03
N VAL A 44 -12.28 -1.02 12.04
CA VAL A 44 -11.94 -2.08 13.00
C VAL A 44 -11.90 -1.55 14.43
N THR A 45 -11.36 -0.34 14.63
CA THR A 45 -11.34 0.31 15.95
C THR A 45 -12.75 0.61 16.46
N ASP A 46 -13.65 1.06 15.58
CA ASP A 46 -15.06 1.27 15.92
C ASP A 46 -15.76 -0.04 16.30
N CYS A 47 -15.49 -1.13 15.56
CA CYS A 47 -15.99 -2.45 15.88
C CYS A 47 -15.51 -2.93 17.27
N ILE A 48 -14.25 -2.68 17.63
CA ILE A 48 -13.72 -3.01 18.97
C ILE A 48 -14.43 -2.16 20.03
N ARG A 49 -14.47 -0.83 19.85
CA ARG A 49 -15.06 0.11 20.81
C ARG A 49 -16.53 -0.17 21.08
N LYS A 50 -17.29 -0.52 20.04
CA LYS A 50 -18.73 -0.83 20.14
C LYS A 50 -19.01 -2.32 20.40
N ASN A 51 -17.97 -3.13 20.61
CA ASN A 51 -18.03 -4.59 20.74
C ASN A 51 -18.85 -5.27 19.61
N LYS A 52 -18.83 -4.69 18.40
CA LYS A 52 -19.54 -5.20 17.22
C LYS A 52 -18.71 -6.29 16.52
N PRO A 53 -19.35 -7.32 15.93
CA PRO A 53 -18.65 -8.26 15.08
C PRO A 53 -18.06 -7.58 13.85
N LEU A 54 -16.98 -8.15 13.31
CA LEU A 54 -16.44 -7.72 12.02
C LEU A 54 -17.37 -8.26 10.93
N ASN A 55 -17.89 -7.38 10.07
CA ASN A 55 -18.79 -7.79 9.01
C ASN A 55 -18.02 -8.39 7.81
N HIS A 56 -18.68 -9.19 6.99
CA HIS A 56 -18.08 -9.81 5.81
C HIS A 56 -17.44 -8.77 4.86
N ASP A 57 -18.14 -7.68 4.58
CA ASP A 57 -17.65 -6.57 3.75
C ASP A 57 -16.34 -5.97 4.30
N LEU A 58 -16.22 -5.81 5.63
CA LEU A 58 -14.99 -5.30 6.24
C LEU A 58 -13.82 -6.28 6.06
N LEU A 59 -14.08 -7.58 6.19
CA LEU A 59 -13.07 -8.62 5.97
C LEU A 59 -12.64 -8.69 4.49
N GLU A 60 -13.57 -8.52 3.55
CA GLU A 60 -13.25 -8.47 2.13
C GLU A 60 -12.40 -7.25 1.78
N ARG A 61 -12.70 -6.08 2.34
CA ARG A 61 -11.88 -4.88 2.15
C ARG A 61 -10.47 -5.05 2.71
N ILE A 62 -10.32 -5.70 3.86
CA ILE A 62 -8.99 -6.04 4.42
C ILE A 62 -8.21 -6.98 3.49
N ARG A 63 -8.87 -7.98 2.90
CA ARG A 63 -8.26 -8.84 1.88
C ARG A 63 -7.87 -8.04 0.62
N GLY A 64 -8.73 -7.13 0.19
CA GLY A 64 -8.47 -6.21 -0.91
C GLY A 64 -7.24 -5.33 -0.67
N LEU A 65 -7.08 -4.79 0.54
CA LEU A 65 -5.90 -4.01 0.92
C LEU A 65 -4.60 -4.81 0.75
N ASN A 66 -4.56 -6.06 1.21
CA ASN A 66 -3.39 -6.92 1.04
C ASN A 66 -3.05 -7.17 -0.43
N LYS A 67 -4.08 -7.32 -1.28
CA LYS A 67 -3.89 -7.47 -2.72
C LYS A 67 -3.29 -6.22 -3.34
N LEU A 68 -3.84 -5.03 -3.03
CA LEU A 68 -3.34 -3.75 -3.50
C LEU A 68 -1.89 -3.51 -3.08
N ALA A 69 -1.56 -3.73 -1.80
CA ALA A 69 -0.21 -3.59 -1.29
C ALA A 69 0.79 -4.53 -1.99
N ARG A 70 0.37 -5.78 -2.27
CA ARG A 70 1.20 -6.75 -2.99
C ARG A 70 1.44 -6.31 -4.44
N GLU A 71 0.41 -5.83 -5.12
CA GLU A 71 0.50 -5.34 -6.51
C GLU A 71 1.42 -4.11 -6.60
N ALA A 72 1.25 -3.12 -5.73
CA ALA A 72 2.10 -1.94 -5.66
C ALA A 72 3.57 -2.29 -5.36
N THR A 73 3.81 -3.29 -4.50
CA THR A 73 5.17 -3.80 -4.23
C THR A 73 5.80 -4.40 -5.49
N VAL A 74 5.05 -5.25 -6.21
CA VAL A 74 5.54 -5.89 -7.46
C VAL A 74 5.83 -4.85 -8.53
N GLN A 75 4.96 -3.85 -8.71
CA GLN A 75 5.16 -2.77 -9.67
C GLN A 75 6.38 -1.90 -9.32
N SER A 76 6.57 -1.58 -8.04
CA SER A 76 7.72 -0.80 -7.57
C SER A 76 9.05 -1.51 -7.86
N GLU A 77 9.10 -2.83 -7.69
CA GLU A 77 10.29 -3.64 -7.97
C GLU A 77 10.53 -3.83 -9.48
N GLN A 78 9.49 -3.80 -10.31
CA GLN A 78 9.61 -3.80 -11.77
C GLN A 78 10.13 -2.46 -12.32
N LYS A 79 9.69 -1.32 -11.76
CA LYS A 79 10.18 0.01 -12.14
C LYS A 79 11.70 0.14 -11.95
N LYS A 80 12.28 -0.48 -10.90
CA LYS A 80 13.73 -0.50 -10.64
C LYS A 80 14.57 -1.33 -11.62
N LYS A 81 13.96 -2.21 -12.42
CA LYS A 81 14.67 -3.11 -13.36
C LYS A 81 14.77 -2.58 -14.80
N SER A 82 14.17 -1.42 -15.09
CA SER A 82 14.27 -0.82 -16.42
C SER A 82 15.55 0.04 -16.49
N PRO A 83 16.57 -0.33 -17.29
CA PRO A 83 17.73 0.55 -17.47
C PRO A 83 17.28 1.85 -18.13
N PRO A 84 17.93 3.00 -17.83
CA PRO A 84 17.66 4.23 -18.54
C PRO A 84 17.91 3.99 -20.03
N LYS A 85 16.92 4.26 -20.87
CA LYS A 85 17.12 4.33 -22.32
C LYS A 85 18.08 5.49 -22.60
N CYS A 86 19.37 5.21 -22.64
CA CYS A 86 20.33 6.09 -23.28
C CYS A 86 20.01 6.09 -24.78
N THR A 87 19.21 7.05 -25.23
CA THR A 87 19.20 7.43 -26.65
C THR A 87 20.53 8.14 -26.92
N LEU A 88 21.57 7.36 -27.23
CA LEU A 88 22.84 7.92 -27.70
C LEU A 88 22.55 8.71 -28.99
N GLY A 89 22.86 10.00 -28.92
CA GLY A 89 22.72 10.95 -30.02
C GLY A 89 23.44 10.44 -31.26
N ARG A 90 22.72 10.57 -32.37
CA ARG A 90 23.20 10.34 -33.73
C ARG A 90 24.26 11.40 -34.07
N SER A 91 25.53 11.11 -33.81
CA SER A 91 26.64 11.89 -34.37
C SER A 91 26.97 11.37 -35.77
N HIS A 92 26.29 11.92 -36.77
CA HIS A 92 26.79 11.97 -38.14
C HIS A 92 27.72 13.17 -38.24
N SER A 93 29.03 12.94 -38.37
CA SER A 93 29.94 13.90 -39.00
C SER A 93 30.92 13.12 -39.86
N ARG A 94 30.64 13.09 -41.17
CA ARG A 94 31.66 12.96 -42.21
C ARG A 94 32.35 14.32 -42.31
N VAL A 95 33.66 14.36 -42.15
CA VAL A 95 34.58 15.09 -43.04
C VAL A 95 35.90 14.33 -43.06
#